data_AF-A0A942DIC5-F1
#
_entry.id   AF-A0A942DIC5-F1
#
_cell.length_a   1.000
_cell.length_b   1.000
_cell.length_c   1.000
_cell.angle_alpha   90.00
_cell.angle_beta   90.00
_cell.angle_gamma   90.00
#
_symmetry.space_group_name_H-M   'P 1'
#
loop_
_entity.id
_entity.type
_entity.pdbx_description
1 polymer ?
#
loop_
_entity_poly.entity_id
_entity_poly.type
_entity_poly.pdbx_seq_one_letter_code
_entity_poly.pdbx_strand_id
1 'polypeptide(L)'
;MHTDSIPKIKIDNAEYQRSDELRTLTLPPGTELREIAANLKAVMKTDDRKQVQAASASLITAMAKAFMVAPPPLKVLNARPLKVTENYATETFGDYDFESTAIRLWMRTAVQKKTTSYGTYLSTLCHEFCHHLDVVALELPHTYHTRGFYERAAILYHHVQDTPVRTIVWTPHRNGTFSVDWARTMRR
;
A
#
# COMPACT_ATOMS: atom_id res chain seq x y z
N MET A 1 2.78 1.78 12.23
CA MET A 1 1.53 2.11 11.52
C MET A 1 0.55 2.58 12.58
N HIS A 2 -0.03 3.76 12.35
CA HIS A 2 -1.02 4.40 13.23
C HIS A 2 -2.18 4.80 12.35
N THR A 3 -3.41 4.67 12.86
CA THR A 3 -4.56 5.17 12.10
C THR A 3 -4.58 6.68 12.08
N ASP A 4 -5.17 7.24 11.03
CA ASP A 4 -5.41 8.67 10.95
C ASP A 4 -6.29 9.17 12.10
N SER A 5 -6.24 10.48 12.33
CA SER A 5 -7.15 11.12 13.28
C SER A 5 -8.57 11.08 12.75
N ILE A 6 -9.51 10.75 13.62
CA ILE A 6 -10.93 10.69 13.25
C ILE A 6 -11.42 12.09 12.86
N PRO A 7 -11.97 12.29 11.65
CA PRO A 7 -12.45 13.59 11.21
C PRO A 7 -13.59 14.11 12.10
N LYS A 8 -13.62 15.43 12.32
CA LYS A 8 -14.70 16.10 13.07
C LYS A 8 -15.91 16.41 12.19
N ILE A 9 -15.68 16.63 10.89
CA ILE A 9 -16.75 16.91 9.93
C ILE A 9 -17.57 15.63 9.78
N LYS A 10 -18.90 15.74 9.89
CA LYS A 10 -19.80 14.58 9.95
C LYS A 10 -19.69 13.66 8.73
N ILE A 11 -19.57 14.24 7.52
CA ILE A 11 -19.50 13.44 6.29
C ILE A 11 -18.17 12.67 6.21
N ASP A 12 -17.05 13.34 6.49
CA ASP A 12 -15.72 12.72 6.55
C ASP A 12 -15.62 11.66 7.66
N ASN A 13 -16.28 11.90 8.80
CA ASN A 13 -16.35 10.92 9.88
C ASN A 13 -17.09 9.66 9.44
N ALA A 14 -18.21 9.82 8.72
CA ALA A 14 -18.98 8.69 8.19
C ALA A 14 -18.14 7.87 7.19
N GLU A 15 -17.38 8.53 6.31
CA GLU A 15 -16.43 7.85 5.42
C GLU A 15 -15.34 7.11 6.22
N TYR A 16 -14.74 7.76 7.22
CA TYR A 16 -13.74 7.14 8.10
C TYR A 16 -14.30 5.86 8.75
N GLN A 17 -15.49 5.91 9.33
CA GLN A 17 -16.09 4.73 9.97
C GLN A 17 -16.37 3.62 8.95
N ARG A 18 -16.94 3.96 7.79
CA ARG A 18 -17.16 3.01 6.70
C ARG A 18 -15.85 2.34 6.27
N SER A 19 -14.78 3.11 6.11
CA SER A 19 -13.46 2.58 5.77
C SER A 19 -12.91 1.65 6.85
N ASP A 20 -13.09 1.97 8.14
CA ASP A 20 -12.62 1.17 9.28
C ASP A 20 -13.39 -0.15 9.46
N GLU A 21 -14.67 -0.16 9.10
CA GLU A 21 -15.55 -1.34 9.10
C GLU A 21 -15.25 -2.30 7.94
N LEU A 22 -14.88 -1.77 6.76
CA LEU A 22 -14.60 -2.55 5.55
C LEU A 22 -13.22 -3.24 5.62
N ARG A 23 -13.07 -4.29 6.41
CA ARG A 23 -11.76 -4.93 6.68
C ARG A 23 -11.34 -6.02 5.69
N THR A 24 -12.17 -6.30 4.71
CA THR A 24 -11.95 -7.40 3.77
C THR A 24 -11.96 -6.89 2.34
N LEU A 25 -11.33 -7.66 1.46
CA LEU A 25 -11.32 -7.44 0.02
C LEU A 25 -11.72 -8.74 -0.67
N THR A 26 -12.66 -8.68 -1.62
CA THR A 26 -12.96 -9.83 -2.47
C THR A 26 -11.79 -10.06 -3.41
N LEU A 27 -11.04 -11.13 -3.19
CA LEU A 27 -9.82 -11.39 -3.94
C LEU A 27 -10.11 -12.14 -5.25
N PRO A 28 -9.52 -11.71 -6.37
CA PRO A 28 -9.56 -12.46 -7.62
C PRO A 28 -8.72 -13.75 -7.55
N PRO A 29 -8.75 -14.61 -8.58
CA PRO A 29 -7.81 -15.72 -8.68
C PRO A 29 -6.35 -15.22 -8.66
N GLY A 30 -5.51 -15.81 -7.79
CA GLY A 30 -4.18 -15.29 -7.51
C GLY A 30 -3.06 -15.76 -8.45
N THR A 31 -3.25 -16.81 -9.25
CA THR A 31 -2.16 -17.47 -10.00
C THR A 31 -1.40 -16.50 -10.91
N GLU A 32 -2.11 -15.76 -11.77
CA GLU A 32 -1.50 -14.77 -12.68
C GLU A 32 -0.78 -13.66 -11.90
N LEU A 33 -1.40 -13.14 -10.83
CA LEU A 33 -0.81 -12.09 -10.00
C LEU A 33 0.49 -12.53 -9.33
N ARG A 34 0.54 -13.79 -8.85
CA ARG A 34 1.71 -14.36 -8.17
C ARG A 34 2.87 -14.58 -9.14
N GLU A 35 2.60 -15.02 -10.37
CA GLU A 35 3.62 -15.16 -11.41
C GLU A 35 4.24 -13.81 -11.78
N ILE A 36 3.41 -12.78 -11.97
CA ILE A 36 3.88 -11.42 -12.27
C ILE A 36 4.66 -10.84 -11.08
N ALA A 37 4.19 -11.07 -9.85
CA ALA A 37 4.89 -10.63 -8.64
C ALA A 37 6.24 -11.33 -8.45
N ALA A 38 6.35 -12.62 -8.80
CA ALA A 38 7.61 -13.36 -8.80
C ALA A 38 8.59 -12.80 -9.84
N ASN A 39 8.11 -12.42 -11.03
CA ASN A 39 8.93 -11.72 -12.02
C ASN A 39 9.43 -10.36 -11.51
N LEU A 40 8.56 -9.56 -10.89
CA LEU A 40 8.96 -8.30 -10.25
C LEU A 40 10.06 -8.52 -9.20
N LYS A 41 9.95 -9.59 -8.40
CA LYS A 41 10.98 -9.97 -7.41
C LYS A 41 12.34 -10.25 -8.05
N ALA A 42 12.34 -10.95 -9.19
CA ALA A 42 13.57 -11.24 -9.93
C ALA A 42 14.17 -9.96 -10.52
N VAL A 43 13.35 -9.14 -11.18
CA VAL A 43 13.75 -7.88 -11.80
C VAL A 43 14.32 -6.89 -10.78
N MET A 44 13.75 -6.79 -9.58
CA MET A 44 14.29 -5.89 -8.55
C MET A 44 15.75 -6.18 -8.17
N LYS A 45 16.23 -7.43 -8.35
CA LYS A 45 17.62 -7.80 -8.07
C LYS A 45 18.61 -7.20 -9.08
N THR A 46 18.15 -6.76 -10.25
CA THR A 46 19.01 -6.16 -11.28
C THR A 46 19.32 -4.69 -11.00
N ASP A 47 18.59 -4.04 -10.09
CA ASP A 47 18.65 -2.59 -9.82
C ASP A 47 18.46 -1.71 -11.07
N ASP A 48 17.78 -2.24 -12.10
CA ASP A 48 17.41 -1.49 -13.30
C ASP A 48 16.01 -0.88 -13.14
N ARG A 49 15.96 0.45 -12.96
CA ARG A 49 14.71 1.20 -12.80
C ARG A 49 13.73 1.02 -13.96
N LYS A 50 14.20 0.88 -15.20
CA LYS A 50 13.31 0.72 -16.36
C LYS A 50 12.66 -0.66 -16.36
N GLN A 51 13.42 -1.69 -16.01
CA GLN A 51 12.86 -3.03 -15.88
C GLN A 51 11.89 -3.11 -14.69
N VAL A 52 12.24 -2.51 -13.54
CA VAL A 52 11.34 -2.44 -12.37
C VAL A 52 10.06 -1.67 -12.71
N GLN A 53 10.16 -0.55 -13.44
CA GLN A 53 8.99 0.18 -13.96
C GLN A 53 8.06 -0.72 -14.78
N ALA A 54 8.60 -1.47 -15.74
CA ALA A 54 7.81 -2.33 -16.61
C ALA A 54 7.15 -3.48 -15.85
N ALA A 55 7.89 -4.12 -14.93
CA ALA A 55 7.36 -5.21 -14.11
C ALA A 55 6.27 -4.72 -13.15
N SER A 56 6.48 -3.57 -12.49
CA SER A 56 5.46 -2.98 -11.60
C SER A 56 4.22 -2.52 -12.35
N ALA A 57 4.36 -1.96 -13.56
CA ALA A 57 3.23 -1.57 -14.40
C ALA A 57 2.42 -2.80 -14.85
N SER A 58 3.10 -3.91 -15.15
CA SER A 58 2.44 -5.18 -15.48
C SER A 58 1.61 -5.69 -14.31
N LEU A 59 2.15 -5.63 -13.08
CA LEU A 59 1.43 -6.03 -11.87
C LEU A 59 0.22 -5.13 -11.58
N ILE A 60 0.39 -3.79 -11.67
CA ILE A 60 -0.74 -2.84 -11.55
C ILE A 60 -1.83 -3.14 -12.56
N THR A 61 -1.46 -3.37 -13.82
CA THR A 61 -2.42 -3.64 -14.91
C THR A 61 -3.19 -4.93 -14.63
N ALA A 62 -2.50 -5.99 -14.20
CA ALA A 62 -3.14 -7.26 -13.86
C ALA A 62 -4.07 -7.13 -12.64
N MET A 63 -3.65 -6.42 -11.59
CA MET A 63 -4.51 -6.16 -10.43
C MET A 63 -5.74 -5.33 -10.83
N ALA A 64 -5.56 -4.23 -11.57
CA ALA A 64 -6.66 -3.39 -12.03
C ALA A 64 -7.68 -4.18 -12.86
N LYS A 65 -7.20 -5.00 -13.81
CA LYS A 65 -8.04 -5.93 -14.58
C LYS A 65 -8.80 -6.89 -13.68
N ALA A 66 -8.13 -7.48 -12.70
CA ALA A 66 -8.72 -8.47 -11.80
C ALA A 66 -9.79 -7.87 -10.87
N PHE A 67 -9.66 -6.59 -10.50
CA PHE A 67 -10.66 -5.82 -9.76
C PHE A 67 -11.67 -5.09 -10.66
N MET A 68 -11.58 -5.23 -11.98
CA MET A 68 -12.43 -4.56 -12.97
C MET A 68 -12.43 -3.03 -12.85
N VAL A 69 -11.27 -2.44 -12.55
CA VAL A 69 -11.06 -1.00 -12.47
C VAL A 69 -10.09 -0.52 -13.55
N ALA A 70 -10.10 0.78 -13.86
CA ALA A 70 -9.11 1.37 -14.75
C ALA A 70 -7.70 1.29 -14.13
N PRO A 71 -6.64 0.95 -14.87
CA PRO A 71 -5.30 0.89 -14.31
C PRO A 71 -4.77 2.30 -13.99
N PRO A 72 -4.33 2.58 -12.74
CA PRO A 72 -3.72 3.85 -12.42
C PRO A 72 -2.37 4.01 -13.15
N PRO A 73 -2.01 5.22 -13.62
CA PRO A 73 -0.66 5.49 -14.10
C PRO A 73 0.38 5.17 -13.01
N LEU A 74 1.50 4.56 -13.40
CA LEU A 74 2.56 4.21 -12.44
C LEU A 74 3.90 4.84 -12.84
N LYS A 75 4.61 5.42 -11.87
CA LYS A 75 5.99 5.90 -12.06
C LYS A 75 6.92 5.40 -10.95
N VAL A 76 7.97 4.70 -11.36
CA VAL A 76 9.09 4.27 -10.50
C VAL A 76 10.20 5.32 -10.57
N LEU A 77 10.46 5.91 -9.42
CA LEU A 77 11.46 6.92 -9.13
C LEU A 77 12.70 6.28 -8.50
N ASN A 78 13.82 7.00 -8.54
CA ASN A 78 15.10 6.53 -8.01
C ASN A 78 15.09 6.50 -6.47
N ALA A 79 15.75 7.46 -5.83
CA ALA A 79 15.92 7.48 -4.40
C ALA A 79 14.84 8.31 -3.71
N ARG A 80 14.38 7.82 -2.57
CA ARG A 80 13.38 8.49 -1.73
C ARG A 80 13.81 9.92 -1.39
N PRO A 81 12.85 10.85 -1.29
CA PRO A 81 13.12 12.13 -0.66
C PRO A 81 13.45 11.88 0.82
N LEU A 82 14.48 12.55 1.32
CA LEU A 82 14.78 12.58 2.75
C LEU A 82 14.23 13.89 3.29
N LYS A 83 13.22 13.82 4.17
CA LYS A 83 12.74 15.00 4.91
C LYS A 83 13.30 14.92 6.33
N VAL A 84 14.28 15.76 6.63
CA VAL A 84 14.88 15.87 7.96
C VAL A 84 14.25 17.05 8.68
N THR A 85 13.74 16.80 9.88
CA THR A 85 13.39 17.83 10.87
C THR A 85 14.31 17.69 12.08
N GLU A 86 14.32 18.69 12.97
CA GLU A 86 15.16 18.66 14.19
C GLU A 86 14.94 17.40 15.05
N ASN A 87 13.75 16.79 14.97
CA ASN A 87 13.34 15.70 15.87
C ASN A 87 13.11 14.34 15.17
N TYR A 88 12.97 14.31 13.84
CA TYR A 88 12.72 13.06 13.10
C TYR A 88 13.02 13.19 11.60
N ALA A 89 13.31 12.05 10.96
CA ALA A 89 13.37 11.90 9.51
C ALA A 89 12.19 11.05 9.02
N THR A 90 11.47 11.51 8.00
CA THR A 90 10.45 10.70 7.31
C THR A 90 10.91 10.33 5.91
N GLU A 91 10.59 9.10 5.51
CA GLU A 91 10.80 8.59 4.16
C GLU A 91 9.45 8.27 3.51
N THR A 92 9.21 8.81 2.32
CA THR A 92 8.06 8.44 1.49
C THR A 92 8.47 7.29 0.58
N PHE A 93 7.82 6.14 0.73
CA PHE A 93 8.13 4.92 -0.03
C PHE A 93 7.36 4.90 -1.35
N GLY A 94 6.15 5.43 -1.31
CA GLY A 94 5.24 5.61 -2.43
C GLY A 94 4.21 6.69 -2.10
N ASP A 95 3.46 7.09 -3.10
CA ASP A 95 2.30 7.94 -2.94
C ASP A 95 1.28 7.71 -4.06
N TYR A 96 0.02 8.01 -3.75
CA TYR A 96 -1.11 8.04 -4.67
C TYR A 96 -1.59 9.50 -4.82
N ASP A 97 -1.57 10.00 -6.04
CA ASP A 97 -1.98 11.36 -6.37
C ASP A 97 -3.48 11.38 -6.69
N PHE A 98 -4.27 12.08 -5.86
CA PHE A 98 -5.74 12.08 -5.98
C PHE A 98 -6.27 12.77 -7.24
N GLU A 99 -5.53 13.74 -7.78
CA GLU A 99 -5.95 14.49 -8.97
C GLU A 99 -5.68 13.69 -10.25
N SER A 100 -4.47 13.14 -10.36
CA SER A 100 -4.04 12.39 -11.55
C SER A 100 -4.28 10.88 -11.45
N THR A 101 -4.67 10.36 -10.28
CA THR A 101 -4.75 8.93 -9.93
C THR A 101 -3.43 8.17 -10.06
N ALA A 102 -2.31 8.90 -10.18
CA ALA A 102 -1.01 8.31 -10.42
C ALA A 102 -0.40 7.72 -9.15
N ILE A 103 0.14 6.52 -9.26
CA ILE A 103 0.99 5.90 -8.24
C ILE A 103 2.45 6.25 -8.53
N ARG A 104 3.16 6.73 -7.52
CA ARG A 104 4.61 6.93 -7.55
C ARG A 104 5.28 6.01 -6.55
N LEU A 105 6.40 5.39 -6.91
CA LEU A 105 7.17 4.49 -6.04
C LEU A 105 8.66 4.79 -6.11
N TRP A 106 9.32 4.86 -4.95
CA TRP A 106 10.77 5.02 -4.88
C TRP A 106 11.46 3.69 -4.64
N MET A 107 12.24 3.23 -5.63
CA MET A 107 12.88 1.92 -5.53
C MET A 107 14.14 1.91 -4.66
N ARG A 108 14.79 3.06 -4.41
CA ARG A 108 16.06 3.14 -3.63
C ARG A 108 15.90 3.88 -2.30
N THR A 109 16.59 3.39 -1.26
CA THR A 109 16.63 4.01 0.07
C THR A 109 17.12 5.47 0.02
N ALA A 110 16.66 6.31 0.95
CA ALA A 110 16.99 7.73 0.94
C ALA A 110 18.49 7.99 1.14
N VAL A 111 19.15 7.27 2.06
CA VAL A 111 20.54 7.50 2.45
C VAL A 111 21.52 6.70 1.61
N GLN A 112 21.45 5.35 1.67
CA GLN A 112 22.43 4.48 1.01
C GLN A 112 22.21 4.37 -0.51
N LYS A 113 21.08 4.87 -1.03
CA LYS A 113 20.69 4.78 -2.45
C LYS A 113 20.66 3.34 -3.00
N LYS A 114 20.59 2.32 -2.12
CA LYS A 114 20.45 0.91 -2.49
C LYS A 114 18.99 0.57 -2.77
N THR A 115 18.76 -0.44 -3.59
CA THR A 115 17.43 -0.98 -3.84
C THR A 115 16.77 -1.42 -2.54
N THR A 116 15.51 -1.02 -2.38
CA THR A 116 14.63 -1.41 -1.28
C THR A 116 14.39 -2.92 -1.32
N SER A 117 14.17 -3.54 -0.15
CA SER A 117 13.78 -4.95 -0.12
C SER A 117 12.51 -5.20 -0.96
N TYR A 118 12.42 -6.36 -1.59
CA TYR A 118 11.24 -6.73 -2.38
C TYR A 118 9.95 -6.67 -1.55
N GLY A 119 9.94 -7.21 -0.33
CA GLY A 119 8.75 -7.20 0.53
C GLY A 119 8.27 -5.80 0.85
N THR A 120 9.21 -4.89 1.15
CA THR A 120 8.90 -3.47 1.37
C THR A 120 8.35 -2.80 0.12
N TYR A 121 8.96 -3.04 -1.05
CA TYR A 121 8.52 -2.46 -2.31
C TYR A 121 7.12 -2.97 -2.71
N LEU A 122 6.90 -4.28 -2.64
CA LEU A 122 5.60 -4.89 -2.95
C LEU A 122 4.52 -4.41 -1.97
N SER A 123 4.81 -4.37 -0.66
CA SER A 123 3.88 -3.83 0.34
C SER A 123 3.52 -2.38 0.07
N THR A 124 4.48 -1.56 -0.40
CA THR A 124 4.21 -0.16 -0.77
C THR A 124 3.35 -0.10 -2.03
N LEU A 125 3.65 -0.89 -3.07
CA LEU A 125 2.85 -0.95 -4.29
C LEU A 125 1.40 -1.35 -4.01
N CYS A 126 1.18 -2.39 -3.19
CA CYS A 126 -0.15 -2.83 -2.79
C CYS A 126 -0.87 -1.78 -1.93
N HIS A 127 -0.15 -1.05 -1.07
CA HIS A 127 -0.69 0.06 -0.29
C HIS A 127 -1.22 1.18 -1.20
N GLU A 128 -0.42 1.66 -2.15
CA GLU A 128 -0.86 2.73 -3.06
C GLU A 128 -1.96 2.25 -4.02
N PHE A 129 -1.94 0.99 -4.44
CA PHE A 129 -3.05 0.42 -5.22
C PHE A 129 -4.33 0.26 -4.38
N CYS A 130 -4.22 0.03 -3.07
CA CYS A 130 -5.38 0.01 -2.18
C CYS A 130 -6.03 1.41 -2.10
N HIS A 131 -5.23 2.50 -2.07
CA HIS A 131 -5.76 3.85 -2.20
C HIS A 131 -6.54 4.05 -3.50
N HIS A 132 -6.02 3.53 -4.61
CA HIS A 132 -6.74 3.55 -5.88
C HIS A 132 -8.10 2.82 -5.79
N LEU A 133 -8.11 1.58 -5.29
CA LEU A 133 -9.35 0.79 -5.11
C LEU A 133 -10.36 1.49 -4.20
N ASP A 134 -9.90 2.06 -3.10
CA ASP A 134 -10.74 2.84 -2.19
C ASP A 134 -11.48 3.96 -2.93
N VAL A 135 -10.76 4.71 -3.76
CA VAL A 135 -11.33 5.82 -4.53
C VAL A 135 -12.29 5.31 -5.62
N VAL A 136 -11.87 4.36 -6.47
CA VAL A 136 -12.63 4.04 -7.70
C VAL A 136 -13.64 2.90 -7.54
N ALA A 137 -13.48 2.03 -6.54
CA ALA A 137 -14.35 0.86 -6.36
C ALA A 137 -15.15 0.90 -5.05
N LEU A 138 -14.61 1.52 -3.99
CA LEU A 138 -15.30 1.58 -2.69
C LEU A 138 -15.94 2.94 -2.40
N GLU A 139 -15.73 3.94 -3.25
CA GLU A 139 -16.25 5.30 -3.07
C GLU A 139 -15.81 5.91 -1.72
N LEU A 140 -14.52 5.77 -1.41
CA LEU A 140 -13.83 6.31 -0.23
C LEU A 140 -12.78 7.34 -0.68
N PRO A 141 -13.18 8.57 -1.09
CA PRO A 141 -12.31 9.54 -1.75
C PRO A 141 -11.16 10.05 -0.88
N HIS A 142 -11.31 10.09 0.45
CA HIS A 142 -10.24 10.50 1.36
C HIS A 142 -9.32 9.36 1.74
N THR A 143 -9.76 8.10 1.58
CA THR A 143 -8.98 6.86 1.79
C THR A 143 -8.11 6.91 3.06
N TYR A 144 -8.72 7.38 4.16
CA TYR A 144 -8.04 7.47 5.46
C TYR A 144 -7.35 6.16 5.82
N HIS A 145 -6.16 6.26 6.43
CA HIS A 145 -5.46 5.12 6.99
C HIS A 145 -6.19 4.61 8.23
N THR A 146 -7.30 3.90 8.03
CA THR A 146 -8.07 3.22 9.08
C THR A 146 -7.55 1.81 9.30
N ARG A 147 -8.10 1.09 10.29
CA ARG A 147 -7.77 -0.34 10.45
C ARG A 147 -8.18 -1.12 9.22
N GLY A 148 -9.37 -0.82 8.68
CA GLY A 148 -9.87 -1.46 7.46
C GLY A 148 -8.98 -1.19 6.25
N PHE A 149 -8.50 0.03 6.06
CA PHE A 149 -7.53 0.32 5.00
C PHE A 149 -6.26 -0.56 5.13
N TYR A 150 -5.64 -0.57 6.31
CA TYR A 150 -4.43 -1.34 6.54
C TYR A 150 -4.64 -2.85 6.37
N GLU A 151 -5.80 -3.37 6.80
CA GLU A 151 -6.16 -4.77 6.63
C GLU A 151 -6.43 -5.13 5.16
N ARG A 152 -7.13 -4.29 4.38
CA ARG A 152 -7.30 -4.48 2.93
C ARG A 152 -5.97 -4.48 2.19
N ALA A 153 -5.09 -3.52 2.48
CA ALA A 153 -3.76 -3.45 1.89
C ALA A 153 -2.91 -4.69 2.23
N ALA A 154 -2.97 -5.18 3.48
CA ALA A 154 -2.29 -6.39 3.91
C ALA A 154 -2.84 -7.65 3.23
N ILE A 155 -4.17 -7.78 3.11
CA ILE A 155 -4.84 -8.87 2.40
C ILE A 155 -4.37 -8.92 0.94
N LEU A 156 -4.35 -7.77 0.26
CA LEU A 156 -3.86 -7.67 -1.12
C LEU A 156 -2.38 -8.08 -1.23
N TYR A 157 -1.52 -7.55 -0.37
CA TYR A 157 -0.09 -7.90 -0.34
C TYR A 157 0.09 -9.42 -0.18
N HIS A 158 -0.56 -10.03 0.81
CA HIS A 158 -0.42 -11.45 1.09
C HIS A 158 -0.98 -12.33 -0.03
N HIS A 159 -2.06 -11.90 -0.68
CA HIS A 159 -2.63 -12.57 -1.83
C HIS A 159 -1.67 -12.60 -3.03
N VAL A 160 -1.07 -11.45 -3.36
CA VAL A 160 -0.11 -11.30 -4.47
C VAL A 160 1.22 -12.00 -4.17
N GLN A 161 1.65 -11.97 -2.92
CA GLN A 161 2.91 -12.58 -2.46
C GLN A 161 2.82 -14.10 -2.21
N ASP A 162 1.61 -14.66 -2.26
CA ASP A 162 1.31 -16.05 -1.89
C ASP A 162 1.80 -16.43 -0.49
N THR A 163 1.44 -15.60 0.49
CA THR A 163 1.77 -15.84 1.90
C THR A 163 0.50 -15.84 2.75
N PRO A 164 0.49 -16.56 3.88
CA PRO A 164 -0.65 -16.51 4.80
C PRO A 164 -0.93 -15.07 5.25
N VAL A 165 -2.20 -14.68 5.22
CA VAL A 165 -2.63 -13.38 5.73
C VAL A 165 -2.40 -13.36 7.24
N ARG A 166 -1.61 -12.39 7.71
CA ARG A 166 -1.39 -12.18 9.14
C ARG A 166 -2.51 -11.34 9.72
N THR A 167 -3.07 -11.78 10.84
CA THR A 167 -4.03 -10.98 11.60
C THR A 167 -3.32 -9.83 12.30
N ILE A 168 -3.64 -8.60 11.92
CA ILE A 168 -3.11 -7.39 12.54
C ILE A 168 -3.72 -7.24 13.94
N VAL A 169 -2.87 -7.11 14.96
CA VAL A 169 -3.31 -6.85 16.33
C VAL A 169 -3.25 -5.35 16.59
N TRP A 170 -4.40 -4.76 16.94
CA TRP A 170 -4.53 -3.33 17.19
C TRP A 170 -4.50 -2.97 18.68
N THR A 171 -3.78 -1.90 19.01
CA THR A 171 -3.78 -1.26 20.32
C THR A 171 -4.57 0.04 20.26
N PRO A 172 -5.67 0.19 21.02
CA PRO A 172 -6.46 1.42 21.03
C PRO A 172 -5.77 2.54 21.80
N HIS A 173 -6.01 3.78 21.36
CA HIS A 173 -5.60 5.01 22.03
C HIS A 173 -6.81 5.78 22.60
N ARG A 174 -6.57 6.67 23.56
CA ARG A 174 -7.62 7.44 24.25
C ARG A 174 -8.42 8.36 23.32
N ASN A 175 -7.82 8.80 22.23
CA ASN A 175 -8.43 9.65 21.20
C ASN A 175 -9.22 8.85 20.15
N GLY A 176 -9.39 7.53 20.33
CA GLY A 176 -10.11 6.66 19.40
C GLY A 176 -9.30 6.14 18.22
N THR A 177 -8.04 6.57 18.05
CA THR A 177 -7.14 6.01 17.03
C THR A 177 -6.51 4.70 17.48
N PHE A 178 -5.85 3.99 16.56
CA PHE A 178 -5.19 2.72 16.85
C PHE A 178 -3.75 2.71 16.35
N SER A 179 -2.91 1.88 16.95
CA SER A 179 -1.60 1.52 16.44
C SER A 179 -1.47 0.00 16.33
N VAL A 180 -0.63 -0.45 15.41
CA VAL A 180 -0.34 -1.88 15.27
C VAL A 180 0.59 -2.34 16.41
N ASP A 181 0.18 -3.36 17.13
CA ASP A 181 1.04 -4.14 18.03
C ASP A 181 1.83 -5.16 17.22
N TRP A 182 3.01 -4.76 16.75
CA TRP A 182 3.88 -5.64 15.96
C TRP A 182 4.38 -6.85 16.72
N ALA A 183 4.61 -6.72 18.03
CA ALA A 183 5.12 -7.81 18.84
C ALA A 183 4.10 -8.95 18.91
N ARG A 184 2.81 -8.64 19.04
CA ARG A 184 1.73 -9.63 19.01
C ARG A 184 1.39 -10.09 17.61
N THR A 185 1.41 -9.20 16.63
CA THR A 185 1.13 -9.52 15.22
C THR A 185 2.14 -10.53 14.65
N MET A 186 3.42 -10.41 15.00
CA MET A 186 4.47 -11.32 14.49
C MET A 186 4.52 -12.69 15.17
N ARG A 187 3.85 -12.87 16.31
CA ARG A 187 3.76 -14.15 17.05
C ARG A 187 2.66 -15.08 16.54
N ARG A 188 1.77 -14.57 15.69
CA ARG A 188 0.65 -15.30 15.07
C ARG A 188 0.93 -15.52 13.60
#